data_AF-A0A6P0F5B6-F1
#
_entry.id   AF-A0A6P0F5B6-F1
#
_cell.length_a   1.000
_cell.length_b   1.000
_cell.length_c   1.000
_cell.angle_alpha   90.00
_cell.angle_beta   90.00
_cell.angle_gamma   90.00
#
_symmetry.space_group_name_H-M   'P 1'
#
loop_
_entity.id
_entity.type
_entity.pdbx_description
1 polymer ?
#
loop_
_entity_poly.entity_id
_entity_poly.type
_entity_poly.pdbx_seq_one_letter_code
_entity_poly.pdbx_strand_id
1 'polypeptide(L)'
;MPNLEVIEKYLLALYRAIKKFASRSRLTAARRLFFIALAGVAVAIISVFSFNGLIWYVDQESAQRNKVYTSNMERSRIDRAIDAVSICSKEKEKQSVNANFYCNEAVWRYKNVMGRYESSERVIELVKNKAYEAMQLDMRQHLEDVEAATLRDAENFLEKVFAEFSANQWQIFVASLILLVHLMAGWAMYKKRLGGF
;
A
#
# COMPACT_ATOMS: atom_id res chain seq x y z
N MET A 1 2.46 -17.15 -24.56
CA MET A 1 2.82 -15.90 -23.84
C MET A 1 3.88 -15.16 -24.64
N PRO A 2 3.51 -14.18 -25.48
CA PRO A 2 4.41 -13.53 -26.44
C PRO A 2 5.48 -12.60 -25.82
N ASN A 3 5.35 -12.25 -24.53
CA ASN A 3 6.26 -11.32 -23.87
C ASN A 3 7.59 -11.95 -23.43
N LEU A 4 7.65 -13.27 -23.20
CA LEU A 4 8.87 -13.94 -22.74
C LEU A 4 9.95 -14.01 -23.83
N GLU A 5 9.57 -14.36 -25.06
CA GLU A 5 10.52 -14.47 -26.19
C GLU A 5 11.12 -13.12 -26.58
N VAL A 6 10.35 -12.04 -26.41
CA VAL A 6 10.83 -10.68 -26.65
C VAL A 6 11.88 -10.31 -25.60
N ILE A 7 11.59 -10.55 -24.32
CA ILE A 7 12.52 -10.30 -23.21
C ILE A 7 13.82 -11.10 -23.40
N GLU A 8 13.72 -12.37 -23.78
CA GLU A 8 14.89 -13.23 -24.00
C GLU A 8 15.76 -12.73 -25.16
N LYS A 9 15.15 -12.29 -26.28
CA LYS A 9 15.87 -11.68 -27.40
C LYS A 9 16.56 -10.38 -27.01
N TYR A 10 15.91 -9.53 -26.22
CA TYR A 10 16.51 -8.29 -25.71
C TYR A 10 17.67 -8.57 -24.76
N LEU A 11 17.54 -9.53 -23.84
CA LEU A 11 18.61 -9.92 -22.91
C LEU A 11 19.81 -10.55 -23.66
N LEU A 12 19.58 -11.37 -24.67
CA LEU A 12 20.62 -11.94 -25.51
C LEU A 12 21.33 -10.89 -26.38
N ALA A 13 20.58 -9.94 -26.95
CA ALA A 13 21.14 -8.83 -27.70
C ALA A 13 22.00 -7.94 -26.80
N LEU A 14 21.52 -7.65 -25.59
CA LEU A 14 22.24 -6.91 -24.57
C LEU A 14 23.53 -7.64 -24.20
N TYR A 15 23.45 -8.91 -23.81
CA TYR A 15 24.61 -9.73 -23.44
C TYR A 15 25.68 -9.77 -24.54
N ARG A 16 25.28 -9.88 -25.81
CA ARG A 16 26.19 -9.84 -26.96
C ARG A 16 26.83 -8.45 -27.13
N ALA A 17 26.06 -7.37 -26.95
CA ALA A 17 26.60 -6.01 -27.00
C ALA A 17 27.63 -5.77 -25.90
N ILE A 18 27.34 -6.21 -24.67
CA ILE A 18 28.23 -6.14 -23.51
C ILE A 18 29.52 -6.93 -23.76
N LYS A 19 29.42 -8.17 -24.25
CA LYS A 19 30.58 -9.03 -24.54
C LYS A 19 31.47 -8.44 -25.65
N LYS A 20 30.86 -7.84 -26.69
CA LYS A 20 31.58 -7.17 -27.80
C LYS A 20 32.24 -5.86 -27.36
N PHE A 21 31.69 -5.20 -26.35
CA PHE A 21 32.27 -4.01 -25.74
C PHE A 21 33.45 -4.34 -24.81
N ALA A 22 33.28 -5.37 -23.98
CA ALA A 22 34.31 -5.89 -23.08
C ALA A 22 35.53 -6.44 -23.84
N SER A 23 35.33 -7.08 -25.00
CA SER A 23 36.44 -7.60 -25.81
C SER A 23 37.21 -6.51 -26.57
N ARG A 24 36.61 -5.33 -26.80
CA ARG A 24 37.26 -4.18 -27.47
C ARG A 24 37.98 -3.23 -26.50
N SER A 25 37.88 -3.42 -25.18
CA SER A 25 38.42 -2.48 -24.21
C SER A 25 39.92 -2.69 -23.93
N ARG A 26 40.77 -2.34 -24.89
CA ARG A 26 42.07 -1.68 -24.61
C ARG A 26 41.79 -0.17 -24.60
N LEU A 27 41.15 0.32 -23.53
CA LEU A 27 40.68 1.70 -23.44
C LEU A 27 41.84 2.68 -23.19
N THR A 28 42.02 3.65 -24.09
CA THR A 28 42.83 4.87 -23.90
C THR A 28 42.20 5.79 -22.85
N ALA A 29 43.00 6.65 -22.21
CA ALA A 29 42.60 7.46 -21.04
C ALA A 29 41.32 8.29 -21.26
N ALA A 30 41.16 8.93 -22.42
CA ALA A 30 39.99 9.73 -22.75
C ALA A 30 38.68 8.92 -22.80
N ARG A 31 38.71 7.67 -23.31
CA ARG A 31 37.52 6.81 -23.32
C ARG A 31 37.17 6.31 -21.92
N ARG A 32 38.15 6.12 -21.03
CA ARG A 32 37.89 5.77 -19.61
C ARG A 32 37.18 6.89 -18.87
N LEU A 33 37.61 8.14 -19.06
CA LEU A 33 36.97 9.32 -18.48
C LEU A 33 35.54 9.49 -18.99
N PHE A 34 35.28 9.20 -20.27
CA PHE A 34 33.92 9.24 -20.83
C PHE A 34 32.99 8.21 -20.17
N PHE A 35 33.42 6.97 -19.92
CA PHE A 35 32.58 5.98 -19.21
C PHE A 35 32.34 6.33 -17.75
N ILE A 36 33.33 6.90 -17.05
CA ILE A 36 33.16 7.36 -15.67
C ILE A 36 32.14 8.50 -15.61
N ALA A 37 32.20 9.44 -16.55
CA ALA A 37 31.22 10.53 -16.65
C ALA A 37 29.81 9.99 -16.95
N LEU A 38 29.68 9.05 -17.89
CA LEU A 38 28.39 8.43 -18.23
C LEU A 38 27.80 7.62 -17.07
N ALA A 39 28.64 6.92 -16.31
CA ALA A 39 28.23 6.22 -15.10
C ALA A 39 27.78 7.19 -14.01
N GLY A 40 28.49 8.31 -13.82
CA GLY A 40 28.11 9.35 -12.87
C GLY A 40 26.77 10.00 -13.21
N VAL A 41 26.52 10.31 -14.49
CA VAL A 41 25.23 10.82 -14.97
C VAL A 41 24.12 9.79 -14.79
N ALA A 42 24.38 8.52 -15.10
CA ALA A 42 23.40 7.46 -14.89
C ALA A 42 23.04 7.32 -13.40
N VAL A 43 24.04 7.30 -12.51
CA VAL A 43 23.81 7.25 -11.05
C VAL A 43 23.01 8.47 -10.60
N ALA A 44 23.34 9.68 -11.05
CA ALA A 44 22.61 10.89 -10.69
C ALA A 44 21.13 10.85 -11.12
N ILE A 45 20.86 10.39 -12.35
CA ILE A 45 19.48 10.22 -12.85
C ILE A 45 18.73 9.19 -12.00
N ILE A 46 19.34 8.03 -11.73
CA ILE A 46 18.75 6.97 -10.89
C ILE A 46 18.45 7.50 -9.48
N SER A 47 19.36 8.26 -8.89
CA SER A 47 19.20 8.83 -7.56
C SER A 47 18.01 9.79 -7.50
N VAL A 48 17.88 10.70 -8.47
CA VAL A 48 16.76 11.67 -8.50
C VAL A 48 15.41 10.97 -8.68
N PHE A 49 15.31 10.01 -9.61
CA PHE A 49 14.06 9.27 -9.81
C PHE A 49 13.71 8.37 -8.62
N SER A 50 14.70 7.69 -8.03
CA SER A 50 14.48 6.86 -6.82
C SER A 50 14.05 7.71 -5.63
N PHE A 51 14.63 8.90 -5.45
CA PHE A 51 14.29 9.77 -4.33
C PHE A 51 12.87 10.36 -4.47
N ASN A 52 12.48 10.80 -5.67
CA ASN A 52 11.12 11.27 -5.92
C ASN A 52 10.08 10.15 -5.79
N GLY A 53 10.38 8.94 -6.28
CA GLY A 53 9.53 7.77 -6.08
C GLY A 53 9.39 7.38 -4.62
N LEU A 54 10.47 7.51 -3.83
CA LEU A 54 10.46 7.26 -2.39
C LEU A 54 9.59 8.27 -1.64
N ILE A 55 9.69 9.58 -1.95
CA ILE A 55 8.84 10.61 -1.34
C ILE A 55 7.36 10.31 -1.62
N TRP A 56 7.02 10.04 -2.88
CA TRP A 56 5.65 9.69 -3.26
C TRP A 56 5.13 8.45 -2.51
N TYR A 57 5.97 7.40 -2.40
CA TYR A 57 5.61 6.19 -1.66
C TYR A 57 5.38 6.48 -0.17
N VAL A 58 6.25 7.27 0.47
CA VAL A 58 6.12 7.64 1.88
C VAL A 58 4.86 8.46 2.13
N ASP A 59 4.55 9.42 1.26
CA ASP A 59 3.34 10.25 1.37
C ASP A 59 2.07 9.39 1.24
N GLN A 60 2.04 8.50 0.25
CA GLN A 60 0.93 7.55 0.08
C GLN A 60 0.79 6.58 1.27
N GLU A 61 1.89 6.02 1.76
CA GLU A 61 1.90 5.12 2.92
C GLU A 61 1.37 5.86 4.17
N SER A 62 1.74 7.13 4.35
CA SER A 62 1.22 7.97 5.44
C SER A 62 -0.29 8.19 5.34
N ALA A 63 -0.80 8.47 4.14
CA ALA A 63 -2.21 8.66 3.88
C ALA A 63 -3.00 7.36 4.11
N GLN A 64 -2.45 6.22 3.68
CA GLN A 64 -3.07 4.91 3.88
C GLN A 64 -3.03 4.47 5.33
N ARG A 65 -1.92 4.69 6.05
CA ARG A 65 -1.87 4.48 7.51
C ARG A 65 -2.96 5.27 8.20
N ASN A 66 -3.09 6.56 7.91
CA ASN A 66 -4.16 7.38 8.50
C ASN A 66 -5.55 6.82 8.21
N LYS A 67 -5.82 6.39 6.97
CA LYS A 67 -7.10 5.74 6.62
C LYS A 67 -7.35 4.46 7.43
N VAL A 68 -6.34 3.60 7.55
CA VAL A 68 -6.42 2.36 8.35
C VAL A 68 -6.67 2.68 9.82
N TYR A 69 -5.98 3.68 10.38
CA TYR A 69 -6.22 4.14 11.76
C TYR A 69 -7.64 4.65 11.95
N THR A 70 -8.15 5.50 11.04
CA THR A 70 -9.51 6.03 11.13
C THR A 70 -10.56 4.93 11.03
N SER A 71 -10.38 3.96 10.12
CA SER A 71 -11.31 2.85 9.99
C SER A 71 -11.27 1.92 11.20
N ASN A 72 -10.09 1.59 11.72
CA ASN A 72 -9.98 0.79 12.95
C ASN A 72 -10.64 1.47 14.15
N MET A 73 -10.55 2.80 14.22
CA MET A 73 -11.22 3.58 15.26
C MET A 73 -12.75 3.53 15.10
N GLU A 74 -13.26 3.61 13.87
CA GLU A 74 -14.67 3.46 13.54
C GLU A 74 -15.18 2.06 13.87
N ARG A 75 -14.47 1.01 13.44
CA ARG A 75 -14.72 -0.40 13.78
C ARG A 75 -14.84 -0.59 15.30
N SER A 76 -13.85 -0.13 16.05
CA SER A 76 -13.84 -0.21 17.52
C SER A 76 -15.02 0.55 18.16
N ARG A 77 -15.47 1.65 17.56
CA ARG A 77 -16.65 2.38 18.03
C ARG A 77 -17.94 1.57 17.82
N ILE A 78 -18.08 0.93 16.67
CA ILE A 78 -19.24 0.08 16.32
C ILE A 78 -19.27 -1.16 17.22
N ASP A 79 -18.14 -1.86 17.39
CA ASP A 79 -18.05 -3.05 18.25
C ASP A 79 -18.47 -2.74 19.70
N ARG A 80 -17.99 -1.62 20.26
CA ARG A 80 -18.39 -1.20 21.61
C ARG A 80 -19.88 -0.86 21.72
N ALA A 81 -20.50 -0.40 20.63
CA ALA A 81 -21.94 -0.14 20.61
C ALA A 81 -22.74 -1.45 20.54
N ILE A 82 -22.29 -2.40 19.73
CA ILE A 82 -22.83 -3.77 19.66
C ILE A 82 -22.75 -4.45 21.04
N ASP A 83 -21.62 -4.36 21.72
CA ASP A 83 -21.43 -4.92 23.06
C ASP A 83 -22.37 -4.28 24.08
N ALA A 84 -22.55 -2.95 24.04
CA ALA A 84 -23.48 -2.27 24.93
C ALA A 84 -24.93 -2.74 24.75
N VAL A 85 -25.35 -2.99 23.51
CA VAL A 85 -26.66 -3.58 23.22
C VAL A 85 -26.77 -5.01 23.76
N SER A 86 -25.72 -5.82 23.64
CA SER A 86 -25.66 -7.16 24.24
C SER A 86 -25.75 -7.12 25.77
N ILE A 87 -25.05 -6.19 26.42
CA ILE A 87 -25.10 -5.98 27.87
C ILE A 87 -26.50 -5.56 28.31
N CYS A 88 -27.12 -4.59 27.63
CA CYS A 88 -28.52 -4.19 27.90
C CYS A 88 -29.47 -5.39 27.84
N SER A 89 -29.36 -6.22 26.81
CA SER A 89 -30.23 -7.40 26.62
C SER A 89 -30.07 -8.39 27.77
N LYS A 90 -28.81 -8.73 28.13
CA LYS A 90 -28.50 -9.61 29.27
C LYS A 90 -28.99 -9.06 30.61
N GLU A 91 -28.84 -7.76 30.85
CA GLU A 91 -29.28 -7.15 32.12
C GLU A 91 -30.82 -7.05 32.21
N LYS A 92 -31.52 -6.90 31.07
CA LYS A 92 -32.98 -7.01 31.01
C LYS A 92 -33.46 -8.41 31.33
N GLU A 93 -32.83 -9.45 30.77
CA GLU A 93 -33.18 -10.85 31.05
C GLU A 93 -33.04 -11.19 32.53
N LYS A 94 -31.98 -10.68 33.18
CA LYS A 94 -31.74 -10.84 34.62
C LYS A 94 -32.67 -9.99 35.50
N GLN A 95 -33.51 -9.14 34.92
CA GLN A 95 -34.34 -8.17 35.64
C GLN A 95 -33.52 -7.28 36.60
N SER A 96 -32.30 -6.93 36.18
CA SER A 96 -31.36 -6.12 36.97
C SER A 96 -31.89 -4.70 37.18
N VAL A 97 -31.68 -4.14 38.37
CA VAL A 97 -32.00 -2.73 38.67
C VAL A 97 -31.25 -1.77 37.74
N ASN A 98 -30.08 -2.21 37.24
CA ASN A 98 -29.23 -1.43 36.35
C ASN A 98 -29.61 -1.57 34.86
N ALA A 99 -30.61 -2.39 34.51
CA ALA A 99 -30.98 -2.63 33.11
C ALA A 99 -31.31 -1.32 32.36
N ASN A 100 -32.01 -0.39 33.01
CA ASN A 100 -32.35 0.91 32.41
C ASN A 100 -31.10 1.74 32.08
N PHE A 101 -30.08 1.72 32.95
CA PHE A 101 -28.82 2.43 32.70
C PHE A 101 -28.12 1.87 31.45
N TYR A 102 -27.91 0.55 31.40
CA TYR A 102 -27.24 -0.08 30.26
C TYR A 102 -28.00 0.05 28.95
N CYS A 103 -29.34 0.02 29.00
CA CYS A 103 -30.15 0.18 27.80
C CYS A 103 -30.18 1.62 27.28
N ASN A 104 -30.15 2.63 28.17
CA ASN A 104 -30.00 4.02 27.75
C ASN A 104 -28.63 4.27 27.11
N GLU A 105 -27.57 3.69 27.71
CA GLU A 105 -26.22 3.75 27.14
C GLU A 105 -26.14 3.06 25.77
N ALA A 106 -26.79 1.91 25.61
CA ALA A 106 -26.87 1.19 24.34
C ALA A 106 -27.55 2.03 23.24
N VAL A 107 -28.69 2.65 23.55
CA VAL A 107 -29.39 3.55 22.61
C VAL A 107 -28.53 4.76 22.24
N TRP A 108 -27.87 5.36 23.22
CA TRP A 108 -26.98 6.51 22.98
C TRP A 108 -25.81 6.13 22.05
N ARG A 109 -25.18 4.97 22.28
CA ARG A 109 -24.12 4.45 21.41
C ARG A 109 -24.60 4.11 20.01
N TYR A 110 -25.76 3.49 19.89
CA TYR A 110 -26.38 3.17 18.59
C TYR A 110 -26.61 4.43 17.76
N LYS A 111 -27.24 5.46 18.33
CA LYS A 111 -27.45 6.75 17.65
C LYS A 111 -26.15 7.41 17.22
N ASN A 112 -25.13 7.35 18.08
CA ASN A 112 -23.81 7.89 17.80
C ASN A 112 -23.09 7.20 16.63
N VAL A 113 -23.23 5.88 16.52
CA VAL A 113 -22.72 5.10 15.38
C VAL A 113 -23.53 5.44 14.13
N MET A 114 -24.86 5.44 14.24
CA MET A 114 -25.76 5.74 13.15
C MET A 114 -25.97 7.23 12.89
N GLY A 115 -25.10 8.12 13.37
CA GLY A 115 -25.36 9.57 13.43
C GLY A 115 -25.69 10.22 12.08
N ARG A 116 -25.17 9.69 10.97
CA ARG A 116 -25.54 10.13 9.61
C ARG A 116 -26.94 9.70 9.17
N TYR A 117 -27.48 8.68 9.82
CA TYR A 117 -28.78 8.07 9.58
C TYR A 117 -29.72 8.27 10.78
N GLU A 118 -29.37 9.11 11.76
CA GLU A 118 -30.16 9.27 13.00
C GLU A 118 -31.58 9.77 12.71
N SER A 119 -31.75 10.58 11.65
CA SER A 119 -33.03 11.06 11.16
C SER A 119 -33.77 10.06 10.27
N SER A 120 -33.18 8.90 9.96
CA SER A 120 -33.85 7.88 9.16
C SER A 120 -35.01 7.27 9.95
N GLU A 121 -36.12 7.02 9.25
CA GLU A 121 -37.33 6.43 9.84
C GLU A 121 -37.01 5.09 10.51
N ARG A 122 -36.15 4.27 9.89
CA ARG A 122 -35.65 3.02 10.47
C ARG A 122 -34.98 3.21 11.83
N VAL A 123 -34.01 4.12 11.95
CA VAL A 123 -33.30 4.35 13.22
C VAL A 123 -34.26 4.89 14.29
N ILE A 124 -35.16 5.80 13.92
CA ILE A 124 -36.18 6.36 14.82
C ILE A 124 -37.11 5.25 15.34
N GLU A 125 -37.62 4.40 14.46
CA GLU A 125 -38.52 3.30 14.83
C GLU A 125 -37.83 2.27 15.72
N LEU A 126 -36.59 1.88 15.39
CA LEU A 126 -35.82 0.93 16.19
C LEU A 126 -35.61 1.46 17.62
N VAL A 127 -35.25 2.74 17.77
CA VAL A 127 -35.09 3.38 19.07
C VAL A 127 -36.42 3.46 19.82
N LYS A 128 -37.48 3.94 19.17
CA LYS A 128 -38.81 4.08 19.77
C LYS A 128 -39.35 2.74 20.28
N ASN A 129 -39.16 1.68 19.49
CA ASN A 129 -39.64 0.34 19.79
C ASN A 129 -38.69 -0.45 20.71
N LYS A 130 -37.53 0.12 21.09
CA LYS A 130 -36.49 -0.56 21.88
C LYS A 130 -36.09 -1.91 21.27
N ALA A 131 -36.01 -1.96 19.94
CA ALA A 131 -35.74 -3.17 19.18
C ALA A 131 -34.22 -3.49 19.18
N TYR A 132 -33.69 -3.84 20.35
CA TYR A 132 -32.25 -3.99 20.60
C TYR A 132 -31.56 -5.00 19.67
N GLU A 133 -32.17 -6.16 19.42
CA GLU A 133 -31.62 -7.15 18.48
C GLU A 133 -31.49 -6.59 17.06
N ALA A 134 -32.50 -5.84 16.61
CA ALA A 134 -32.48 -5.21 15.31
C ALA A 134 -31.45 -4.07 15.24
N MET A 135 -31.26 -3.28 16.31
CA MET A 135 -30.14 -2.31 16.39
C MET A 135 -28.78 -3.00 16.28
N GLN A 136 -28.62 -4.16 16.92
CA GLN A 136 -27.39 -4.94 16.85
C GLN A 136 -27.11 -5.44 15.44
N LEU A 137 -28.14 -5.95 14.75
CA LEU A 137 -28.03 -6.37 13.35
C LEU A 137 -27.66 -5.20 12.44
N ASP A 138 -28.29 -4.05 12.62
CA ASP A 138 -28.04 -2.83 11.85
C ASP A 138 -26.58 -2.37 11.99
N MET A 139 -26.05 -2.38 13.22
CA MET A 139 -24.64 -2.07 13.47
C MET A 139 -23.68 -3.13 12.91
N ARG A 140 -24.04 -4.42 12.93
CA ARG A 140 -23.22 -5.48 12.31
C ARG A 140 -23.13 -5.32 10.80
N GLN A 141 -24.25 -5.00 10.16
CA GLN A 141 -24.25 -4.71 8.73
C GLN A 141 -23.40 -3.46 8.42
N HIS A 142 -23.53 -2.42 9.23
CA HIS A 142 -22.68 -1.23 9.07
C HIS A 142 -21.18 -1.55 9.27
N LEU A 143 -20.85 -2.45 10.19
CA LEU A 143 -19.49 -2.93 10.40
C LEU A 143 -18.96 -3.64 9.14
N GLU A 144 -19.75 -4.53 8.55
CA GLU A 144 -19.40 -5.24 7.31
C GLU A 144 -19.16 -4.26 6.16
N ASP A 145 -19.97 -3.20 6.03
CA ASP A 145 -19.78 -2.16 5.03
C ASP A 145 -18.47 -1.39 5.23
N VAL A 146 -18.12 -1.06 6.48
CA VAL A 146 -16.85 -0.39 6.83
C VAL A 146 -15.66 -1.31 6.50
N GLU A 147 -15.74 -2.59 6.87
CA GLU A 147 -14.70 -3.58 6.56
C GLU A 147 -14.53 -3.77 5.05
N ALA A 148 -15.62 -3.92 4.30
CA ALA A 148 -15.58 -4.04 2.85
C ALA A 148 -14.99 -2.79 2.18
N ALA A 149 -15.32 -1.59 2.67
CA ALA A 149 -14.76 -0.34 2.18
C ALA A 149 -13.23 -0.28 2.38
N THR A 150 -12.72 -0.75 3.53
CA THR A 150 -11.26 -0.79 3.77
C THR A 150 -10.51 -1.73 2.86
N LEU A 151 -11.08 -2.91 2.58
CA LEU A 151 -10.46 -3.90 1.70
C LEU A 151 -10.35 -3.35 0.27
N ARG A 152 -11.43 -2.73 -0.23
CA ARG A 152 -11.44 -2.07 -1.56
C ARG A 152 -10.43 -0.92 -1.63
N ASP A 153 -10.29 -0.13 -0.57
CA ASP A 153 -9.30 0.95 -0.51
C ASP A 153 -7.86 0.44 -0.54
N ALA A 154 -7.58 -0.73 0.06
CA ALA A 154 -6.27 -1.36 0.01
C ALA A 154 -5.92 -1.93 -1.38
N GLU A 155 -6.90 -2.54 -2.06
CA GLU A 155 -6.74 -3.01 -3.45
C GLU A 155 -6.48 -1.84 -4.40
N ASN A 156 -7.27 -0.77 -4.31
CA ASN A 156 -7.09 0.45 -5.09
C ASN A 156 -5.72 1.11 -4.88
N PHE A 157 -5.14 1.00 -3.68
CA PHE A 157 -3.80 1.50 -3.42
C PHE A 157 -2.75 0.72 -4.22
N LEU A 158 -2.79 -0.61 -4.17
CA LEU A 158 -1.86 -1.44 -4.94
C LEU A 158 -1.98 -1.16 -6.43
N GLU A 159 -3.21 -1.06 -6.94
CA GLU A 159 -3.44 -0.69 -8.35
C GLU A 159 -2.86 0.69 -8.68
N LYS A 160 -3.02 1.71 -7.82
CA LYS A 160 -2.41 3.03 -8.04
C LYS A 160 -0.89 2.99 -8.04
N VAL A 161 -0.28 2.25 -7.12
CA VAL A 161 1.18 2.06 -7.08
C VAL A 161 1.69 1.43 -8.37
N PHE A 162 1.00 0.42 -8.89
CA PHE A 162 1.40 -0.22 -10.14
C PHE A 162 1.03 0.57 -11.39
N ALA A 163 -0.04 1.38 -11.35
CA ALA A 163 -0.50 2.18 -12.49
C ALA A 163 0.28 3.50 -12.67
N GLU A 164 0.75 4.12 -11.58
CA GLU A 164 1.53 5.37 -11.66
C GLU A 164 2.98 5.14 -12.13
N PHE A 165 3.51 3.93 -11.96
CA PHE A 165 4.74 3.53 -12.64
C PHE A 165 4.44 3.21 -14.11
N SER A 166 4.64 4.21 -14.97
CA SER A 166 4.55 3.99 -16.42
C SER A 166 5.50 2.86 -16.87
N ALA A 167 5.12 2.11 -17.91
CA ALA A 167 5.97 1.05 -18.46
C ALA A 167 7.40 1.54 -18.79
N ASN A 168 7.53 2.82 -19.16
CA ASN A 168 8.81 3.47 -19.42
C ASN A 168 9.65 3.68 -18.13
N GLN A 169 9.03 4.01 -16.99
CA GLN A 169 9.74 4.12 -15.71
C GLN A 169 10.18 2.75 -15.18
N TRP A 170 9.36 1.71 -15.37
CA TRP A 170 9.77 0.33 -15.11
C TRP A 170 10.96 -0.09 -15.98
N GLN A 171 10.92 0.24 -17.26
CA GLN A 171 12.04 -0.01 -18.18
C GLN A 171 13.30 0.76 -17.76
N ILE A 172 13.17 2.01 -17.33
CA ILE A 172 14.30 2.81 -16.82
C ILE A 172 14.86 2.18 -15.54
N PHE A 173 14.01 1.81 -14.58
CA PHE A 173 14.41 1.16 -13.33
C PHE A 173 15.17 -0.15 -13.59
N VAL A 174 14.61 -1.03 -14.43
CA VAL A 174 15.24 -2.29 -14.82
C VAL A 174 16.54 -2.05 -15.60
N ALA A 175 16.55 -1.11 -16.55
CA ALA A 175 17.74 -0.74 -17.31
C ALA A 175 18.84 -0.20 -16.38
N SER A 176 18.50 0.59 -15.37
CA SER A 176 19.46 1.08 -14.37
C SER A 176 20.02 -0.03 -13.50
N LEU A 177 19.20 -1.00 -13.08
CA LEU A 177 19.64 -2.16 -12.29
C LEU A 177 20.62 -3.02 -13.09
N ILE A 178 20.31 -3.24 -14.37
CA ILE A 178 21.20 -3.89 -15.33
C ILE A 178 22.50 -3.09 -15.47
N LEU A 179 22.44 -1.76 -15.64
CA LEU A 179 23.62 -0.92 -15.79
C LEU A 179 24.52 -0.98 -14.54
N LEU A 180 23.93 -1.02 -13.35
CA LEU A 180 24.63 -1.14 -12.06
C LEU A 180 25.37 -2.48 -11.95
N VAL A 181 24.73 -3.59 -12.36
CA VAL A 181 25.37 -4.91 -12.45
C VAL A 181 26.54 -4.88 -13.44
N HIS A 182 26.40 -4.19 -14.57
CA HIS A 182 27.48 -4.04 -15.55
C HIS A 182 28.66 -3.23 -15.03
N LEU A 183 28.39 -2.16 -14.28
CA LEU A 183 29.42 -1.35 -13.65
C LEU A 183 30.15 -2.14 -12.56
N MET A 184 29.42 -2.91 -11.73
CA MET A 184 30.03 -3.79 -10.72
C MET A 184 30.89 -4.89 -11.34
N ALA A 185 30.40 -5.56 -12.38
CA ALA A 185 31.16 -6.59 -13.10
C ALA A 185 32.41 -6.00 -13.80
N GLY A 186 32.26 -4.83 -14.43
CA GLY A 186 33.38 -4.09 -15.03
C GLY A 186 34.43 -3.68 -14.01
N TRP A 187 34.01 -3.20 -12.84
CA TRP A 187 34.89 -2.84 -11.74
C TRP A 187 35.61 -4.05 -11.14
N ALA A 188 34.92 -5.18 -10.95
CA ALA A 188 35.52 -6.43 -10.46
C ALA A 188 36.61 -6.94 -11.42
N MET A 189 36.36 -6.87 -12.73
CA MET A 189 37.36 -7.21 -13.75
C MET A 189 38.53 -6.21 -13.79
N TYR A 190 38.27 -4.93 -13.57
CA TYR A 190 39.32 -3.88 -13.47
C TYR A 190 40.24 -4.11 -12.26
N LYS A 191 39.66 -4.40 -11.08
CA LYS A 191 40.41 -4.74 -9.87
C LYS A 191 41.29 -5.98 -10.08
N LYS A 192 40.75 -7.02 -10.72
CA LYS A 192 41.51 -8.25 -11.05
C LYS A 192 42.68 -8.00 -12.02
N ARG A 193 42.58 -6.97 -12.87
CA ARG A 193 43.64 -6.59 -13.82
C ARG A 193 44.72 -5.69 -13.21
N LEU A 194 44.41 -4.97 -12.12
CA LEU A 194 45.37 -4.14 -11.37
C LEU A 194 45.98 -4.85 -10.16
N GLY A 195 45.32 -5.88 -9.63
CA GLY A 195 45.83 -6.75 -8.55
C GLY A 195 46.62 -7.96 -9.06
N GLY A 196 47.18 -7.88 -10.27
CA GLY A 196 48.16 -8.84 -10.77
C GLY A 196 49.57 -8.42 -10.38
N PHE A 197 49.81 -8.35 -9.06
CA PHE A 197 51.10 -8.46 -8.40
C PHE A 197 50.89 -9.34 -7.18
#